data_AF-A0A6A9S9P1-F1
#
_entry.id   AF-A0A6A9S9P1-F1
#
_cell.length_a   1.000
_cell.length_b   1.000
_cell.length_c   1.000
_cell.angle_alpha   90.00
_cell.angle_beta   90.00
_cell.angle_gamma   90.00
#
_symmetry.space_group_name_H-M   'P 1'
#
loop_
_entity.id
_entity.type
_entity.pdbx_description
1 polymer ?
#
loop_
_entity_poly.entity_id
_entity_poly.type
_entity_poly.pdbx_seq_one_letter_code
_entity_poly.pdbx_strand_id
1 'polypeptide(L)'
;MPVSPAQKRLAILVIGLVILFAPALFVVATLEFLILSGDLALSEISLLEFVELYLIDLVLFVLLGYGVYRLTFWLIENQLPEALDSVDETEATDATDEAEPSGGVNEDRS
;
A
#
# COMPACT_ATOMS: atom_id res chain seq x y z
N MET A 1 18.74 -1.26 -6.98
CA MET A 1 19.23 -2.55 -7.51
C MET A 1 18.04 -3.31 -8.09
N PRO A 2 18.09 -3.83 -9.33
CA PRO A 2 16.98 -4.58 -9.89
C PRO A 2 16.76 -5.89 -9.12
N VAL A 3 15.52 -6.14 -8.68
CA VAL A 3 15.13 -7.37 -8.00
C VAL A 3 15.25 -8.58 -8.93
N SER A 4 15.93 -9.64 -8.47
CA SER A 4 16.11 -10.84 -9.28
C SER A 4 14.77 -11.59 -9.47
N PRO A 5 14.58 -12.32 -10.58
CA PRO A 5 13.33 -13.04 -10.83
C PRO A 5 13.00 -14.09 -9.75
N ALA A 6 14.02 -14.67 -9.10
CA ALA A 6 13.84 -15.58 -7.97
C ALA A 6 13.30 -14.86 -6.73
N GLN A 7 13.81 -13.66 -6.42
CA GLN A 7 13.30 -12.83 -5.32
C GLN A 7 11.84 -12.43 -5.54
N LYS A 8 11.45 -12.10 -6.78
CA LYS A 8 10.04 -11.79 -7.11
C LYS A 8 9.12 -12.98 -6.83
N ARG A 9 9.52 -14.20 -7.23
CA ARG A 9 8.75 -15.42 -6.98
C ARG A 9 8.63 -15.74 -5.49
N LEU A 10 9.74 -15.57 -4.75
CA LEU A 10 9.74 -15.75 -3.30
C LEU A 10 8.81 -14.74 -2.62
N ALA A 11 8.85 -13.47 -3.01
CA ALA A 11 7.98 -12.44 -2.47
C ALA A 11 6.50 -12.77 -2.70
N ILE A 12 6.12 -13.19 -3.91
CA ILE A 12 4.74 -13.61 -4.21
C ILE A 12 4.32 -14.79 -3.34
N LEU A 13 5.20 -15.78 -3.16
CA LEU A 13 4.92 -16.94 -2.30
C LEU A 13 4.72 -16.52 -0.85
N VAL A 14 5.59 -15.66 -0.32
CA VAL A 14 5.48 -15.13 1.04
C VAL A 14 4.20 -14.32 1.21
N ILE A 15 3.85 -13.46 0.25
CA ILE A 15 2.61 -12.68 0.29
C ILE A 15 1.40 -13.62 0.28
N GLY A 16 1.38 -14.61 -0.61
CA GLY A 16 0.31 -15.61 -0.65
C GLY A 16 0.20 -16.39 0.66
N LEU A 17 1.33 -16.75 1.26
CA LEU A 17 1.37 -17.42 2.56
C LEU A 17 0.82 -16.53 3.68
N VAL A 18 1.22 -15.26 3.73
CA VAL A 18 0.72 -14.30 4.71
C VAL A 18 -0.78 -14.11 4.55
N ILE A 19 -1.28 -13.93 3.33
CA ILE A 19 -2.72 -13.78 3.08
C ILE A 19 -3.50 -15.05 3.50
N LEU A 20 -2.94 -16.23 3.23
CA LEU A 20 -3.57 -17.51 3.59
C LEU A 20 -3.63 -17.71 5.12
N PHE A 21 -2.56 -17.37 5.83
CA PHE A 21 -2.44 -17.63 7.27
C PHE A 21 -2.85 -16.45 8.15
N ALA A 22 -2.96 -15.23 7.61
CA ALA A 22 -3.36 -14.05 8.38
C ALA A 22 -4.69 -14.24 9.13
N PRO A 23 -5.76 -14.81 8.53
CA PRO A 23 -7.01 -15.06 9.27
C PRO A 23 -6.80 -15.96 10.49
N ALA A 24 -5.99 -17.02 10.35
CA ALA A 24 -5.69 -17.91 11.47
C ALA A 24 -4.87 -17.21 12.56
N LEU A 25 -3.93 -16.33 12.17
CA LEU A 25 -3.17 -15.51 13.13
C LEU A 25 -4.05 -14.51 13.86
N PHE A 26 -5.04 -13.92 13.19
CA PHE A 26 -6.04 -13.06 13.82
C PHE A 26 -6.81 -13.82 14.89
N VAL A 27 -7.31 -15.02 14.60
CA VAL A 27 -8.02 -15.83 15.61
C VAL A 27 -7.15 -16.10 16.83
N VAL A 28 -5.88 -16.45 16.63
CA VAL A 28 -4.95 -16.68 17.75
C VAL A 28 -4.80 -15.41 18.60
N ALA A 29 -4.59 -14.26 17.97
CA ALA A 29 -4.47 -12.99 18.67
C ALA A 29 -5.76 -12.59 19.41
N THR A 30 -6.93 -12.79 18.78
CA THR A 30 -8.23 -12.53 19.39
C THR A 30 -8.48 -13.43 20.59
N LEU A 31 -8.12 -14.72 20.49
CA LEU A 31 -8.24 -15.68 21.57
C LEU A 31 -7.34 -15.31 22.76
N GLU A 32 -6.07 -14.95 22.50
CA GLU A 32 -5.16 -14.44 23.53
C GLU A 32 -5.73 -13.21 24.24
N PHE A 33 -6.28 -12.27 23.48
CA PHE A 33 -6.91 -11.07 24.04
C PHE A 33 -8.12 -11.40 24.94
N LEU A 34 -8.96 -12.33 24.51
CA LEU A 34 -10.16 -12.74 25.25
C LEU A 34 -9.80 -13.45 26.55
N ILE A 35 -8.76 -14.29 26.52
CA ILE A 35 -8.20 -14.95 27.71
C ILE A 35 -7.62 -13.92 28.68
N LEU A 36 -6.81 -12.98 28.19
CA LEU A 36 -6.19 -11.95 29.02
C LEU A 36 -7.21 -10.98 29.64
N SER A 37 -8.31 -10.73 28.92
CA SER A 37 -9.41 -9.88 29.40
C SER A 37 -10.33 -10.61 30.37
N GLY A 38 -10.17 -11.92 30.55
CA GLY A 38 -11.02 -12.75 31.42
C GLY A 38 -12.41 -13.02 30.85
N ASP A 39 -12.63 -12.70 29.57
CA ASP A 39 -13.92 -12.85 28.88
C ASP A 39 -14.08 -14.26 28.29
N LEU A 40 -13.00 -15.04 28.25
CA LEU A 40 -13.00 -16.42 27.77
C LEU A 40 -11.98 -17.31 28.49
N ALA A 41 -12.44 -18.46 29.00
CA ALA A 41 -11.56 -19.54 29.41
C ALA A 41 -11.40 -20.56 28.27
N LEU A 42 -10.16 -20.97 27.96
CA LEU A 42 -9.87 -21.98 26.92
C LEU A 42 -10.60 -23.32 27.14
N SER A 43 -10.94 -23.65 28.38
CA SER A 43 -11.70 -24.86 28.73
C SER A 43 -13.19 -24.78 28.43
N GLU A 44 -13.70 -23.57 28.19
CA GLU A 44 -15.13 -23.29 28.04
C GLU A 44 -15.52 -23.01 26.59
N ILE A 45 -14.55 -22.74 25.70
CA ILE A 45 -14.83 -22.51 24.29
C ILE A 45 -15.24 -23.81 23.58
N SER A 46 -16.43 -23.82 23.02
CA SER A 46 -16.90 -24.90 22.17
C SER A 46 -16.30 -24.80 20.75
N LEU A 47 -16.29 -25.93 20.03
CA LEU A 47 -15.88 -25.94 18.62
C LEU A 47 -16.74 -25.02 17.75
N LEU A 48 -18.02 -24.84 18.09
CA LEU A 48 -18.93 -23.98 17.35
C LEU A 48 -18.56 -22.51 17.53
N GLU A 49 -18.31 -22.08 18.77
CA GLU A 49 -17.87 -20.70 19.07
C GLU A 49 -16.51 -20.40 18.44
N PHE A 50 -15.59 -21.37 18.41
CA PHE A 50 -14.32 -21.20 17.70
C PHE A 50 -14.52 -20.99 16.19
N VAL A 51 -15.43 -21.74 15.56
CA VAL A 51 -15.76 -21.56 14.15
C VAL A 51 -16.45 -20.21 13.91
N GLU A 52 -17.35 -19.80 14.79
CA GLU A 52 -17.98 -18.49 14.72
C GLU A 52 -16.94 -17.36 14.79
N LEU A 53 -16.02 -17.42 15.76
CA LEU A 53 -14.93 -16.47 15.91
C LEU A 53 -14.06 -16.41 14.64
N TYR A 54 -13.71 -17.57 14.09
CA TYR A 54 -12.97 -17.64 12.83
C TYR A 54 -13.72 -17.00 11.66
N LEU A 55 -15.03 -17.21 11.56
CA LEU A 55 -15.84 -16.59 10.51
C LEU A 55 -15.94 -15.07 10.67
N ILE A 56 -16.07 -14.58 11.91
CA ILE A 56 -16.05 -13.15 12.21
C ILE A 56 -14.71 -12.54 11.79
N ASP A 57 -13.60 -13.12 12.22
CA ASP A 57 -12.26 -12.65 11.87
C ASP A 57 -12.00 -12.71 10.37
N LEU A 58 -12.49 -13.76 9.69
CA LEU A 58 -12.41 -13.86 8.23
C LEU A 58 -13.18 -12.75 7.53
N VAL A 59 -14.41 -12.47 7.96
CA VAL A 59 -15.23 -11.38 7.39
C VAL A 59 -14.56 -10.04 7.65
N LEU A 60 -14.09 -9.80 8.87
CA LEU A 60 -13.37 -8.57 9.22
C LEU A 60 -12.10 -8.40 8.37
N PHE A 61 -11.32 -9.46 8.18
CA PHE A 61 -10.13 -9.44 7.35
C PHE A 61 -10.46 -9.08 5.89
N VAL A 62 -11.50 -9.69 5.32
CA VAL A 62 -11.96 -9.40 3.96
C VAL A 62 -12.47 -7.96 3.84
N LEU A 63 -13.26 -7.49 4.80
CA LEU A 63 -13.77 -6.12 4.81
C LEU A 63 -12.65 -5.10 4.93
N LEU A 64 -11.67 -5.34 5.81
CA LEU A 64 -10.50 -4.49 5.97
C LEU A 64 -9.67 -4.47 4.67
N GLY A 65 -9.38 -5.64 4.10
CA GLY A 65 -8.65 -5.77 2.85
C GLY A 65 -9.36 -5.06 1.69
N TYR A 66 -10.69 -5.20 1.59
CA TYR A 66 -11.50 -4.49 0.62
C TYR A 66 -11.49 -2.98 0.86
N GLY A 67 -11.57 -2.53 2.11
CA GLY A 67 -11.49 -1.12 2.48
C GLY A 67 -10.16 -0.50 2.08
N VAL A 68 -9.04 -1.17 2.37
CA VAL A 68 -7.70 -0.74 1.96
C VAL A 68 -7.56 -0.73 0.44
N TYR A 69 -8.04 -1.77 -0.25
CA TYR A 69 -8.05 -1.81 -1.71
C TYR A 69 -8.84 -0.63 -2.30
N ARG A 70 -10.05 -0.38 -1.78
CA ARG A 70 -10.92 0.69 -2.26
C ARG A 70 -10.31 2.07 -1.98
N LEU A 71 -9.71 2.26 -0.81
CA LEU A 71 -9.04 3.50 -0.45
C LEU A 71 -7.81 3.75 -1.33
N THR A 72 -7.02 2.71 -1.60
CA THR A 72 -5.86 2.80 -2.49
C THR A 72 -6.30 3.16 -3.91
N PHE A 73 -7.36 2.55 -4.40
CA PHE A 73 -7.93 2.87 -5.71
C PHE A 73 -8.42 4.32 -5.77
N TRP A 74 -9.15 4.77 -4.74
CA TRP A 74 -9.62 6.16 -4.64
C TRP A 74 -8.45 7.15 -4.60
N LEU A 75 -7.41 6.84 -3.82
CA LEU A 75 -6.22 7.68 -3.74
C LEU A 75 -5.51 7.76 -5.10
N ILE A 76 -5.43 6.65 -5.83
CA ILE A 76 -4.83 6.61 -7.15
C ILE A 76 -5.63 7.46 -8.14
N GLU A 77 -6.95 7.30 -8.17
CA GLU A 77 -7.82 8.01 -9.11
C GLU A 77 -7.84 9.52 -8.86
N ASN A 78 -7.76 9.95 -7.60
CA ASN A 78 -7.90 11.36 -7.24
C ASN A 78 -6.58 12.13 -7.12
N GLN A 79 -5.46 11.50 -6.75
CA GLN A 79 -4.21 12.23 -6.44
C GLN A 79 -3.07 11.99 -7.43
N LEU A 80 -3.06 10.88 -8.18
CA LEU A 80 -2.04 10.69 -9.22
C LEU A 80 -2.19 11.63 -10.43
N PRO A 81 -3.38 12.00 -10.91
CA PRO A 81 -3.48 12.91 -12.06
C PRO A 81 -2.84 14.26 -11.77
N GLU A 82 -3.14 14.84 -10.61
CA GLU A 82 -2.61 16.14 -10.19
C GLU A 82 -1.11 16.10 -9.85
N ALA A 83 -0.63 14.99 -9.29
CA ALA A 83 0.80 14.76 -9.07
C ALA A 83 1.58 14.55 -10.38
N LEU A 84 0.97 14.06 -11.45
CA LEU A 84 1.60 13.92 -12.77
C LEU A 84 1.60 15.26 -13.52
N ASP A 85 0.50 16.02 -13.46
CA ASP A 85 0.40 17.34 -14.10
C ASP A 85 1.44 18.33 -13.53
N SER A 86 1.69 18.29 -12.20
CA SER A 86 2.71 19.12 -11.56
C SER A 86 4.16 18.74 -11.91
N VAL A 87 4.43 17.50 -12.34
CA VAL A 87 5.75 17.08 -12.81
C VAL A 87 6.02 17.58 -14.23
N ASP A 88 4.99 17.57 -15.09
CA ASP A 88 5.08 18.07 -16.48
C ASP A 88 5.32 19.60 -16.54
N GLU A 89 4.70 20.39 -15.64
CA GLU A 89 4.96 21.84 -15.54
C GLU A 89 6.38 22.17 -15.04
N THR A 90 6.98 21.29 -14.24
CA THR A 90 8.34 21.49 -13.70
C THR A 90 9.41 21.23 -14.76
N GLU A 91 9.19 20.32 -15.72
CA GLU A 91 10.10 20.14 -16.86
C GLU A 91 9.95 21.25 -17.93
N ALA A 92 8.76 21.84 -18.06
CA ALA A 92 8.53 22.93 -19.00
C ALA A 92 9.16 24.27 -18.57
N THR A 93 9.39 24.46 -17.27
CA THR A 93 9.99 25.70 -16.73
C THR A 93 11.51 25.70 -16.71
N ASP A 94 12.16 24.52 -16.74
CA ASP A 94 13.63 24.39 -16.81
C ASP A 94 14.17 24.58 -18.26
N ALA A 95 13.31 24.48 -19.27
CA ALA A 95 13.69 24.69 -20.67
C ALA A 95 13.72 26.16 -21.13
N THR A 96 13.40 27.12 -20.24
CA THR A 96 13.28 28.55 -20.62
C THR A 96 14.44 29.42 -20.10
N ASP A 97 15.38 28.89 -19.31
CA ASP A 97 16.47 29.69 -18.70
C ASP A 97 17.85 29.54 -19.38
N GLU A 98 17.92 28.93 -20.57
CA GLU A 98 19.11 28.92 -21.44
C GLU A 98 18.97 30.01 -22.52
N ALA A 99 18.80 31.26 -22.11
CA ALA A 99 19.01 32.42 -22.96
C ALA A 99 20.04 33.34 -22.30
N GLU A 100 21.30 32.90 -22.29
CA GLU A 100 22.43 33.76 -21.98
C GLU A 100 22.38 35.04 -22.84
N PRO A 101 22.49 36.24 -22.25
CA PRO A 101 22.69 37.46 -23.00
C PRO A 101 24.17 37.51 -23.40
N SER A 102 24.54 36.80 -24.47
CA SER A 102 25.87 36.91 -25.06
C SER A 102 26.03 38.30 -25.68
N GLY A 103 26.76 39.16 -24.98
CA GLY A 103 27.30 40.38 -25.54
C GLY A 103 28.18 40.10 -26.77
N GLY A 104 28.05 40.94 -27.79
CA GLY A 104 28.82 40.87 -29.03
C GLY A 104 28.72 42.19 -29.78
N VAL A 105 29.74 43.02 -29.59
CA VAL A 105 29.98 44.37 -30.13
C VAL A 105 30.34 44.35 -31.64
N ASN A 106 30.04 45.48 -32.32
CA ASN A 106 30.55 45.98 -33.63
C ASN A 106 30.00 45.34 -34.95
N GLU A 107 29.85 46.01 -36.10
CA GLU A 107 30.45 47.23 -36.67
C GLU A 107 29.62 47.74 -37.90
N ASP A 108 29.55 49.07 -38.07
CA ASP A 108 29.62 49.88 -39.32
C ASP A 108 28.73 49.60 -40.56
N ARG A 109 27.94 50.62 -40.98
CA ARG A 109 28.21 51.36 -42.25
C ARG A 109 27.29 52.57 -42.49
N SER A 110 27.94 53.74 -42.39
CA SER A 110 27.93 54.93 -43.28
C SER A 110 26.62 55.41 -43.92
#